data_AF-A0A2D9JBI0-F1
#
_entry.id   AF-A0A2D9JBI0-F1
#
_cell.length_a   1.000
_cell.length_b   1.000
_cell.length_c   1.000
_cell.angle_alpha   90.00
_cell.angle_beta   90.00
_cell.angle_gamma   90.00
#
_symmetry.space_group_name_H-M   'P 1'
#
loop_
_entity.id
_entity.type
_entity.pdbx_description
1 polymer ?
#
loop_
_entity_poly.entity_id
_entity_poly.type
_entity_poly.pdbx_seq_one_letter_code
_entity_poly.pdbx_strand_id
1 'polypeptide(L)'
;MSDYASQIETIDHDLKDLESSDSRFAVWRMVFFVGLVLGIGFSLATQHTIWICVAAGSLIAFLVTVVRNETVRERMQLLRNHSRTLHRLQARLQRDWKSLARDSVGIRSAEIQLTPEQQALAGDLDLVGDASLFQLTSMAATTPGVRTLANWLCSPVDPP
;
A
#
# COMPACT_ATOMS: atom_id res chain seq x y z
N MET A 1 -24.66 5.35 3.86
CA MET A 1 -23.49 6.15 4.30
C MET A 1 -22.74 5.52 5.47
N SER A 2 -23.39 4.72 6.35
CA SER A 2 -22.74 4.04 7.49
C SER A 2 -21.80 2.89 7.12
N ASP A 3 -21.90 2.35 5.91
CA ASP A 3 -21.29 1.07 5.54
C ASP A 3 -19.79 1.16 5.21
N TYR A 4 -19.31 2.31 4.72
CA TYR A 4 -17.88 2.49 4.45
C TYR A 4 -17.07 2.68 5.73
N ALA A 5 -17.64 3.36 6.73
CA ALA A 5 -16.97 3.59 8.00
C ALA A 5 -16.75 2.26 8.76
N SER A 6 -17.76 1.38 8.78
CA SER A 6 -17.65 0.05 9.40
C SER A 6 -16.66 -0.86 8.67
N GLN A 7 -16.64 -0.82 7.33
CA GLN A 7 -15.66 -1.57 6.53
C GLN A 7 -14.23 -1.11 6.81
N ILE A 8 -14.02 0.21 6.88
CA ILE A 8 -12.71 0.80 7.19
C ILE A 8 -12.24 0.37 8.59
N GLU A 9 -13.11 0.45 9.59
CA GLU A 9 -12.77 0.04 10.97
C GLU A 9 -12.37 -1.44 11.06
N THR A 10 -13.10 -2.30 10.33
CA THR A 10 -12.79 -3.74 10.28
C THR A 10 -11.42 -4.00 9.64
N ILE A 11 -11.13 -3.36 8.51
CA ILE A 11 -9.86 -3.55 7.80
C ILE A 11 -8.69 -2.99 8.61
N ASP A 12 -8.87 -1.86 9.30
CA ASP A 12 -7.82 -1.26 10.12
C ASP A 12 -7.51 -2.13 11.34
N HIS A 13 -8.53 -2.73 11.96
CA HIS A 13 -8.36 -3.73 13.02
C HIS A 13 -7.56 -4.95 12.52
N ASP A 14 -7.96 -5.53 11.39
CA ASP A 14 -7.26 -6.67 10.78
C ASP A 14 -5.79 -6.33 10.47
N LEU A 15 -5.52 -5.13 9.95
CA LEU A 15 -4.17 -4.67 9.67
C LEU A 15 -3.32 -4.57 10.94
N LYS A 16 -3.88 -4.06 12.03
CA LYS A 16 -3.19 -3.93 13.31
C LYS A 16 -2.88 -5.30 13.92
N ASP A 17 -3.80 -6.25 13.80
CA ASP A 17 -3.59 -7.64 14.24
C ASP A 17 -2.48 -8.33 13.42
N LEU A 18 -2.46 -8.13 12.11
CA LEU A 18 -1.41 -8.64 11.22
C LEU A 18 -0.05 -8.00 11.53
N GLU A 19 0.00 -6.69 11.78
CA GLU A 19 1.25 -5.97 12.11
C GLU A 19 1.85 -6.43 13.44
N SER A 20 1.02 -6.68 14.46
CA SER A 20 1.48 -7.26 15.72
C SER A 20 2.09 -8.67 15.51
N SER A 21 1.54 -9.43 14.58
CA SER A 21 2.01 -10.78 14.24
C SER A 21 3.33 -10.77 13.45
N ASP A 22 3.56 -9.79 12.58
CA ASP A 22 4.81 -9.63 11.80
C ASP A 22 6.04 -9.52 12.72
N SER A 23 5.90 -8.84 13.86
CA SER A 23 6.98 -8.69 14.86
C SER A 23 7.49 -10.04 15.39
N ARG A 24 6.60 -11.03 15.53
CA ARG A 24 6.93 -12.36 16.04
C ARG A 24 7.71 -13.17 15.00
N PHE A 25 7.41 -13.01 13.71
CA PHE A 25 8.14 -13.69 12.64
C PHE A 25 9.61 -13.27 12.57
N ALA A 26 9.90 -12.00 12.84
CA ALA A 26 11.29 -11.50 12.91
C ALA A 26 12.09 -12.18 14.04
N VAL A 27 11.47 -12.34 15.21
CA VAL A 27 12.09 -13.03 16.36
C VAL A 27 12.31 -14.51 16.06
N TRP A 28 11.30 -15.21 15.53
CA TRP A 28 11.43 -16.63 15.16
C TRP A 28 12.54 -16.88 14.14
N ARG A 29 12.65 -16.02 13.13
CA ARG A 29 13.72 -16.08 12.13
C ARG A 29 15.11 -15.96 12.79
N MET A 30 15.27 -15.06 13.75
CA MET A 30 16.52 -14.88 14.48
C MET A 30 16.85 -16.11 15.34
N VAL A 31 15.86 -16.69 16.03
CA VAL A 31 16.02 -17.91 16.83
C VAL A 31 16.50 -19.08 15.97
N PHE A 32 15.86 -19.34 14.82
CA PHE A 32 16.27 -20.43 13.93
C PHE A 32 17.62 -20.19 13.26
N PHE A 33 17.97 -18.92 12.97
CA PHE A 33 19.30 -18.61 12.45
C PHE A 33 20.39 -18.88 13.49
N VAL A 34 20.19 -18.45 14.74
CA VAL A 34 21.11 -18.73 15.84
C VAL A 34 21.22 -20.24 16.09
N GLY A 35 20.10 -20.96 16.10
CA GLY A 35 20.09 -22.42 16.23
C GLY A 35 20.87 -23.13 15.12
N LEU A 36 20.80 -22.63 13.89
CA LEU A 36 21.57 -23.15 12.75
C LEU A 36 23.07 -22.91 12.95
N VAL A 37 23.48 -21.69 13.32
CA VAL A 37 24.90 -21.35 13.54
C VAL A 37 25.49 -22.17 14.68
N LEU A 38 24.77 -22.30 15.81
CA LEU A 38 25.19 -23.12 16.93
C LEU A 38 25.25 -24.61 16.55
N GLY A 39 24.24 -25.11 15.82
CA GLY A 39 24.22 -26.50 15.36
C GLY A 39 25.43 -26.85 14.50
N ILE A 40 25.79 -25.99 13.54
CA ILE A 40 26.98 -26.18 12.71
C ILE A 40 28.27 -26.10 13.56
N GLY A 41 28.39 -25.10 14.42
CA GLY A 41 29.57 -24.91 15.27
C GLY A 41 29.84 -26.08 16.20
N PHE A 42 28.80 -26.58 16.88
CA PHE A 42 28.92 -27.75 17.75
C PHE A 42 29.12 -29.06 16.98
N SER A 43 28.55 -29.19 15.78
CA SER A 43 28.79 -30.35 14.91
C SER A 43 30.26 -30.48 14.53
N LEU A 44 30.92 -29.36 14.21
CA LEU A 44 32.35 -29.34 13.87
C LEU A 44 33.24 -29.66 15.08
N ALA A 45 32.85 -29.22 16.27
CA ALA A 45 33.62 -29.42 17.50
C ALA A 45 33.48 -30.83 18.09
N THR A 46 32.30 -31.45 17.99
CA THR A 46 32.00 -32.73 18.68
C THR A 46 31.87 -33.94 17.75
N GLN A 47 31.79 -33.73 16.42
CA GLN A 47 31.58 -34.80 15.42
C GLN A 47 30.33 -35.68 15.63
N HIS A 48 29.42 -35.30 16.53
CA HIS A 48 28.18 -36.04 16.77
C HIS A 48 27.10 -35.69 15.75
N THR A 49 26.52 -36.73 15.12
CA THR A 49 25.45 -36.62 14.11
C THR A 49 24.21 -35.87 14.60
N ILE A 50 23.96 -35.84 15.91
CA ILE A 50 22.82 -35.15 16.53
C ILE A 50 22.82 -33.66 16.16
N TRP A 51 23.99 -33.01 16.12
CA TRP A 51 24.10 -31.58 15.79
C TRP A 51 23.80 -31.28 14.32
N ILE A 52 24.06 -32.22 13.42
CA ILE A 52 23.67 -32.13 12.00
C ILE A 52 22.14 -32.14 11.88
N CYS A 53 21.45 -33.01 12.63
CA CYS A 53 19.99 -33.04 12.66
C CYS A 53 19.40 -31.74 13.21
N VAL A 54 20.01 -31.15 14.25
CA VAL A 54 19.61 -29.85 14.80
C VAL A 54 19.78 -28.73 13.77
N ALA A 55 20.93 -28.68 13.09
CA ALA A 55 21.19 -27.68 12.05
C ALA A 55 20.21 -27.81 10.87
N ALA A 56 19.97 -29.04 10.39
CA ALA A 56 19.02 -29.31 9.32
C ALA A 56 17.58 -28.96 9.71
N GLY A 57 17.15 -29.31 10.94
CA GLY A 57 15.83 -28.95 11.45
C GLY A 57 15.65 -27.43 11.57
N SER A 58 16.68 -26.72 12.05
CA SER A 58 16.66 -25.26 12.16
C SER A 58 16.60 -24.59 10.80
N LEU A 59 17.31 -25.13 9.79
CA LEU A 59 17.25 -24.64 8.41
C LEU A 59 15.84 -24.81 7.82
N ILE A 60 15.22 -25.97 7.99
CA ILE A 60 13.86 -26.22 7.50
C ILE A 60 12.87 -25.27 8.19
N ALA A 61 12.94 -25.12 9.51
CA ALA A 61 12.07 -24.22 10.27
C ALA A 61 12.26 -22.75 9.85
N PHE A 62 13.50 -22.33 9.57
CA PHE A 62 13.81 -21.01 9.03
C PHE A 62 13.13 -20.79 7.67
N LEU A 63 13.30 -21.72 6.73
CA LEU A 63 12.69 -21.61 5.39
C LEU A 63 11.16 -21.54 5.45
N VAL A 64 10.53 -22.39 6.26
CA VAL A 64 9.07 -22.36 6.47
C VAL A 64 8.62 -21.01 7.02
N THR A 65 9.36 -20.46 7.99
CA THR A 65 9.06 -19.14 8.58
C THR A 65 9.15 -18.03 7.55
N VAL A 66 10.16 -18.06 6.68
CA VAL A 66 10.36 -17.06 5.61
C VAL A 66 9.24 -17.09 4.59
N VAL A 67 8.91 -18.27 4.05
CA VAL A 67 7.84 -18.42 3.04
C VAL A 67 6.49 -17.96 3.61
N ARG A 68 6.17 -18.36 4.85
CA ARG A 68 4.92 -17.96 5.49
C ARG A 68 4.86 -16.44 5.74
N ASN A 69 5.97 -15.82 6.13
CA ASN A 69 6.04 -14.38 6.32
C ASN A 69 5.77 -13.59 5.03
N GLU A 70 6.28 -14.07 3.89
CA GLU A 70 6.04 -13.42 2.58
C GLU A 70 4.55 -13.37 2.24
N THR A 71 3.83 -14.49 2.40
CA THR A 71 2.37 -14.53 2.17
C THR A 71 1.58 -13.59 3.09
N VAL A 72 2.02 -13.42 4.34
CA VAL A 72 1.39 -12.49 5.29
C VAL A 72 1.65 -11.04 4.86
N ARG A 73 2.86 -10.75 4.40
CA ARG A 73 3.23 -9.42 3.89
C ARG A 73 2.45 -9.02 2.65
N GLU A 74 2.28 -9.93 1.70
CA GLU A 74 1.45 -9.70 0.51
C GLU A 74 0.00 -9.40 0.89
N ARG A 75 -0.59 -10.21 1.79
CA ARG A 75 -1.96 -9.97 2.29
C ARG A 75 -2.07 -8.61 2.98
N MET A 76 -1.10 -8.26 3.82
CA MET A 76 -1.06 -6.97 4.50
C MET A 76 -0.96 -5.80 3.50
N GLN A 77 -0.18 -5.95 2.42
CA GLN A 77 -0.11 -4.94 1.36
C GLN A 77 -1.44 -4.78 0.62
N LEU A 78 -2.11 -5.90 0.29
CA LEU A 78 -3.43 -5.86 -0.34
C LEU A 78 -4.48 -5.16 0.54
N LEU A 79 -4.54 -5.51 1.83
CA LEU A 79 -5.45 -4.86 2.78
C LEU A 79 -5.14 -3.37 2.95
N ARG A 80 -3.86 -2.99 3.03
CA ARG A 80 -3.44 -1.58 3.09
C ARG A 80 -3.90 -0.79 1.87
N ASN A 81 -3.73 -1.36 0.67
CA ASN A 81 -4.18 -0.72 -0.56
C ASN A 81 -5.71 -0.59 -0.63
N HIS A 82 -6.42 -1.61 -0.17
CA HIS A 82 -7.88 -1.60 -0.09
C HIS A 82 -8.39 -0.53 0.89
N SER A 83 -7.85 -0.49 2.11
CA SER A 83 -8.15 0.53 3.13
C SER A 83 -7.90 1.94 2.60
N ARG A 84 -6.74 2.19 1.98
CA ARG A 84 -6.42 3.49 1.36
C ARG A 84 -7.46 3.92 0.32
N THR A 85 -7.93 2.98 -0.51
CA THR A 85 -8.94 3.26 -1.53
C THR A 85 -10.28 3.64 -0.89
N LEU A 86 -10.72 2.90 0.13
CA LEU A 86 -11.96 3.19 0.84
C LEU A 86 -11.90 4.55 1.56
N HIS A 87 -10.80 4.85 2.24
CA HIS A 87 -10.59 6.17 2.86
C HIS A 87 -10.69 7.31 1.85
N ARG A 88 -10.11 7.14 0.65
CA ARG A 88 -10.21 8.13 -0.43
C ARG A 88 -11.64 8.32 -0.91
N LEU A 89 -12.39 7.22 -1.09
CA LEU A 89 -13.80 7.29 -1.48
C LEU A 89 -14.66 7.96 -0.40
N GLN A 90 -14.42 7.65 0.87
CA GLN A 90 -15.10 8.32 1.98
C GLN A 90 -14.79 9.81 2.01
N ALA A 91 -13.52 10.21 1.83
CA ALA A 91 -13.12 11.61 1.79
C ALA A 91 -13.79 12.36 0.63
N ARG A 92 -14.00 11.71 -0.53
CA ARG A 92 -14.79 12.28 -1.65
C ARG A 92 -16.25 12.50 -1.28
N LEU A 93 -16.89 11.50 -0.68
CA LEU A 93 -18.28 11.59 -0.24
C LEU A 93 -18.49 12.69 0.80
N GLN A 94 -17.50 12.90 1.68
CA GLN A 94 -17.50 13.94 2.70
C GLN A 94 -16.98 15.30 2.22
N ARG A 95 -16.48 15.38 0.97
CA ARG A 95 -15.80 16.55 0.42
C ARG A 95 -14.64 17.05 1.32
N ASP A 96 -13.91 16.14 1.93
CA ASP A 96 -12.70 16.47 2.71
C ASP A 96 -11.51 16.71 1.76
N TRP A 97 -11.45 17.93 1.23
CA TRP A 97 -10.39 18.40 0.34
C TRP A 97 -9.00 18.31 0.97
N LYS A 98 -8.88 18.51 2.28
CA LYS A 98 -7.59 18.46 2.97
C LYS A 98 -7.03 17.06 2.99
N SER A 99 -7.87 16.06 3.25
CA SER A 99 -7.46 14.66 3.17
C SER A 99 -7.11 14.26 1.74
N LEU A 100 -7.90 14.72 0.77
CA LEU A 100 -7.71 14.42 -0.65
C LEU A 100 -6.43 15.03 -1.23
N ALA A 101 -6.06 16.25 -0.84
CA ALA A 101 -4.86 16.93 -1.30
C ALA A 101 -3.55 16.32 -0.74
N ARG A 102 -3.62 15.69 0.44
CA ARG A 102 -2.47 15.02 1.06
C ARG A 102 -2.17 13.64 0.48
N ASP A 103 -3.11 13.04 -0.26
CA ASP A 103 -2.92 11.72 -0.84
C ASP A 103 -1.84 11.77 -1.94
N SER A 104 -0.80 10.95 -1.79
CA SER A 104 0.33 10.85 -2.74
C SER A 104 -0.08 10.37 -4.14
N VAL A 105 -1.28 9.80 -4.29
CA VAL A 105 -1.84 9.35 -5.58
C VAL A 105 -2.60 10.49 -6.29
N GLY A 106 -2.86 11.62 -5.62
CA GLY A 106 -3.39 12.81 -6.28
C GLY A 106 -2.37 13.39 -7.26
N ILE A 107 -2.82 13.83 -8.44
CA ILE A 107 -1.95 14.61 -9.31
C ILE A 107 -1.57 15.87 -8.56
N ARG A 108 -0.27 16.10 -8.39
CA ARG A 108 0.20 17.45 -8.13
C ARG A 108 -0.09 18.25 -9.38
N SER A 109 -0.88 19.31 -9.30
CA SER A 109 -1.28 20.16 -10.44
C SER A 109 -0.12 20.53 -11.38
N ALA A 110 1.11 20.55 -10.85
CA ALA A 110 2.36 20.71 -11.57
C ALA A 110 2.66 19.67 -12.68
N GLU A 111 2.04 18.48 -12.67
CA GLU A 111 2.28 17.43 -13.67
C GLU A 111 1.37 17.51 -14.91
N ILE A 112 0.35 18.37 -14.88
CA ILE A 112 -0.61 18.52 -15.98
C ILE A 112 -0.15 19.67 -16.86
N GLN A 113 0.22 19.35 -18.10
CA GLN A 113 0.62 20.35 -19.08
C GLN A 113 -0.62 20.85 -19.82
N LEU A 114 -1.11 22.01 -19.39
CA LEU A 114 -2.27 22.70 -20.01
C LEU A 114 -1.79 23.90 -20.83
N THR A 115 -2.46 24.20 -21.93
CA THR A 115 -2.27 25.45 -22.66
C THR A 115 -2.75 26.66 -21.82
N PRO A 116 -2.34 27.89 -22.14
CA PRO A 116 -2.79 29.08 -21.38
C PRO A 116 -4.32 29.23 -21.32
N GLU A 117 -5.01 28.91 -22.41
CA GLU A 117 -6.48 28.95 -22.48
C GLU A 117 -7.11 27.87 -21.58
N GLN A 118 -6.57 26.65 -21.61
CA GLN A 118 -7.01 25.57 -20.73
C GLN A 118 -6.75 25.87 -19.25
N GLN A 119 -5.63 26.54 -18.93
CA GLN A 119 -5.33 26.96 -17.56
C GLN A 119 -6.33 28.00 -17.05
N ALA A 120 -6.69 28.98 -17.88
CA ALA A 120 -7.68 29.99 -17.52
C ALA A 120 -9.05 29.35 -17.25
N LEU A 121 -9.50 28.46 -18.14
CA LEU A 121 -10.76 27.73 -17.96
C LEU A 121 -10.74 26.82 -16.73
N ALA A 122 -9.64 26.08 -16.53
CA ALA A 122 -9.49 25.17 -15.41
C ALA A 122 -9.48 25.90 -14.05
N GLY A 123 -8.95 27.12 -14.02
CA GLY A 123 -8.97 27.97 -12.83
C GLY A 123 -10.36 28.54 -12.53
N ASP A 124 -11.11 28.96 -13.55
CA ASP A 124 -12.46 29.51 -13.36
C ASP A 124 -13.47 28.45 -12.90
N LEU A 125 -13.33 27.22 -13.40
CA LEU A 125 -14.25 26.11 -13.10
C LEU A 125 -13.72 25.13 -12.03
N ASP A 126 -12.61 25.44 -11.37
CA ASP A 126 -11.95 24.56 -10.39
C ASP A 126 -11.75 23.12 -10.92
N LEU A 127 -11.36 22.96 -12.18
CA LEU A 127 -11.25 21.64 -12.82
C LEU A 127 -10.08 20.84 -12.28
N VAL A 128 -8.98 21.51 -11.92
CA VAL A 128 -7.72 20.90 -11.48
C VAL A 128 -7.18 21.64 -10.25
N GLY A 129 -6.60 20.92 -9.29
CA GLY A 129 -6.12 21.48 -8.02
C GLY A 129 -6.49 20.63 -6.81
N ASP A 130 -6.11 21.10 -5.62
CA ASP A 130 -6.34 20.42 -4.34
C ASP A 130 -7.84 20.27 -3.99
N ALA A 131 -8.65 21.25 -4.38
CA ALA A 131 -10.10 21.30 -4.17
C ALA A 131 -10.85 21.33 -5.50
N SER A 132 -10.58 20.36 -6.38
CA SER A 132 -11.05 20.38 -7.77
C SER A 132 -12.08 19.31 -8.13
N LEU A 133 -12.79 19.53 -9.24
CA LEU A 133 -13.69 18.54 -9.83
C LEU A 133 -12.94 17.26 -10.21
N PHE A 134 -11.70 17.38 -10.69
CA PHE A 134 -10.85 16.21 -10.97
C PHE A 134 -10.65 15.33 -9.74
N GLN A 135 -10.44 15.94 -8.57
CA GLN A 135 -10.21 15.18 -7.34
C GLN A 135 -11.44 14.37 -6.89
N LEU A 136 -12.64 14.87 -7.19
CA LEU A 136 -13.90 14.15 -6.94
C LEU A 136 -14.15 13.02 -7.93
N THR A 137 -13.89 13.24 -9.21
CA THR A 137 -14.33 12.33 -10.28
C THR A 137 -13.28 11.30 -10.70
N SER A 138 -11.99 11.61 -10.54
CA SER A 138 -10.91 10.77 -11.05
C SER A 138 -10.73 9.47 -10.28
N MET A 139 -10.95 8.33 -10.93
CA MET A 139 -10.56 7.00 -10.42
C MET A 139 -9.25 6.49 -11.01
N ALA A 140 -8.56 7.30 -11.81
CA ALA A 140 -7.34 6.88 -12.48
C ALA A 140 -6.22 6.65 -11.45
N ALA A 141 -5.57 5.48 -11.54
CA ALA A 141 -4.51 5.06 -10.62
C ALA A 141 -3.11 5.02 -11.27
N THR A 142 -3.01 5.35 -12.56
CA THR A 142 -1.76 5.33 -13.33
C THR A 142 -1.47 6.71 -13.90
N THR A 143 -0.20 7.15 -13.89
CA THR A 143 0.20 8.46 -14.41
C THR A 143 -0.34 8.76 -15.82
N PRO A 144 -0.33 7.81 -16.78
CA PRO A 144 -0.90 8.07 -18.10
C PRO A 144 -2.42 8.30 -18.06
N GLY A 145 -3.19 7.43 -17.41
CA GLY A 145 -4.65 7.56 -17.37
C GLY A 145 -5.11 8.81 -16.61
N VAL A 146 -4.36 9.15 -15.58
CA VAL A 146 -4.49 10.36 -14.78
C VAL A 146 -4.29 11.62 -15.65
N ARG A 147 -3.25 11.68 -16.48
CA ARG A 147 -3.04 12.77 -17.45
C ARG A 147 -4.12 12.82 -18.53
N THR A 148 -4.51 11.66 -19.07
CA THR A 148 -5.57 11.58 -20.08
C THR A 148 -6.88 12.16 -19.56
N LEU A 149 -7.29 11.77 -18.36
CA LEU A 149 -8.53 12.27 -17.77
C LEU A 149 -8.46 13.77 -17.45
N ALA A 150 -7.33 14.26 -16.95
CA ALA A 150 -7.15 15.69 -16.68
C ALA A 150 -7.25 16.52 -17.98
N ASN A 151 -6.63 16.03 -19.06
CA ASN A 151 -6.71 16.66 -20.38
C ASN A 151 -8.14 16.66 -20.92
N TRP A 152 -8.87 15.54 -20.80
CA TRP A 152 -10.28 15.48 -21.21
C TRP A 152 -11.15 16.46 -20.44
N LEU A 153 -10.91 16.60 -19.13
CA LEU A 153 -11.68 17.52 -18.30
C LEU A 153 -11.42 18.99 -18.64
N CYS A 154 -10.18 19.33 -19.00
CA CYS A 154 -9.79 20.72 -19.32
C CYS A 154 -9.94 21.08 -20.80
N SER A 155 -10.32 20.13 -21.66
CA SER A 155 -10.50 20.40 -23.08
C SER A 155 -11.96 20.73 -23.36
N PRO A 156 -12.26 21.90 -23.96
CA PRO A 156 -13.61 22.21 -24.39
C PRO A 156 -14.06 21.19 -25.45
N VAL A 157 -15.33 20.81 -25.39
CA VAL A 157 -15.98 19.98 -26.41
C VAL A 157 -16.74 20.92 -27.33
N ASP A 158 -16.44 20.87 -28.63
CA ASP A 158 -17.24 21.60 -29.60
C ASP A 158 -18.67 21.05 -29.58
N PRO A 159 -19.71 21.91 -29.43
CA PRO A 159 -21.08 21.45 -29.51
C PRO A 159 -21.37 20.91 -30.93
N PRO A 160 -22.23 19.89 -31.05
CA PRO A 160 -22.59 19.29 -32.33
C PRO A 160 -23.33 20.25 -33.27
#